data_AF-A0A1Q9CY20-F1
#
_entry.id   AF-A0A1Q9CY20-F1
#
_cell.length_a   1.000
_cell.length_b   1.000
_cell.length_c   1.000
_cell.angle_alpha   90.00
_cell.angle_beta   90.00
_cell.angle_gamma   90.00
#
_symmetry.space_group_name_H-M   'P 1'
#
loop_
_entity.id
_entity.type
_entity.pdbx_description
1 polymer ?
#
loop_
_entity_poly.entity_id
_entity_poly.type
_entity_poly.pdbx_seq_one_letter_code
_entity_poly.pdbx_strand_id
1 'polypeptide(L)'
;MSRVLGAKLVEPAGDYDYSLADQSPGQTSIGSVDTDVQNAQVADELGRIEDINRQLEEKRRRLQELDEFYEARRQQIQRRVLDKQDQVDLCRRKSLMYRSSPKFRMSDGPPGCRWLQFVDEAWFDGVVALVIVSNLLLIVMELADNTKAREFFWCDTAILVFYIVEFGARLALHHEDLLIGPCKQVWTFWVDMLIICVGVLDLWLGPLIFGAATPEWTSWLQGLRVVRVVKLFRLLNDTSWAEERGFQLFILAVILLNAAMIGLELSFPNLGGWRLLDNLLLSVFTFELIVRIRNSGCRFFHDQNEFFYNWLDLLIVLLGVVEQWVLPVVGFSLYMSGAVEEAPFATDKPQTQAMRLLRLARLLRLMRLLRLIRNIPPLYTLAMGILESFQGMTWVFLLALVVLYTCAILCTQLIGHRLVVPVDFPESASQVFPTVGTSMFVLSLVRMC
;
A
#
# COMPACT_ATOMS: atom_id res chain seq x y z
N MET A 1 15.76 -6.62 35.12
CA MET A 1 14.77 -6.75 36.22
C MET A 1 14.85 -8.15 36.77
N SER A 2 15.70 -8.34 37.79
CA SER A 2 16.01 -9.61 38.43
C SER A 2 15.59 -9.52 39.90
N ARG A 3 14.38 -9.99 40.21
CA ARG A 3 13.86 -10.29 41.55
C ARG A 3 12.47 -10.87 41.33
N VAL A 4 12.11 -11.89 42.11
CA VAL A 4 10.90 -12.73 41.99
C VAL A 4 11.14 -13.92 41.06
N LEU A 5 11.78 -14.95 41.59
CA LEU A 5 11.43 -16.38 41.45
C LEU A 5 12.47 -17.19 42.25
N GLY A 6 12.45 -16.97 43.56
CA GLY A 6 13.19 -17.74 44.54
C GLY A 6 12.18 -18.42 45.46
N ALA A 7 11.46 -19.40 44.94
CA ALA A 7 10.75 -20.36 45.78
C ALA A 7 11.55 -21.67 45.67
N LYS A 8 12.44 -21.88 46.65
CA LYS A 8 13.05 -23.18 46.91
C LYS A 8 11.93 -24.20 47.07
N LEU A 9 11.81 -25.12 46.13
CA LEU A 9 11.11 -26.38 46.37
C LEU A 9 11.88 -27.10 47.48
N VAL A 10 11.16 -27.37 48.56
CA VAL A 10 11.61 -28.16 49.71
C VAL A 10 12.00 -29.55 49.21
N GLU A 11 13.18 -30.01 49.61
CA GLU A 11 13.70 -31.36 49.35
C GLU A 11 12.71 -32.45 49.81
N PRO A 12 12.72 -33.65 49.19
CA PRO A 12 11.80 -34.71 49.56
C PRO A 12 12.14 -35.25 50.95
N ALA A 13 11.19 -35.13 51.88
CA ALA A 13 11.27 -35.80 53.16
C ALA A 13 10.97 -37.30 52.99
N GLY A 14 11.98 -38.12 53.30
CA GLY A 14 11.82 -39.46 53.87
C GLY A 14 11.18 -40.53 52.98
N ASP A 15 12.04 -41.36 52.40
CA ASP A 15 11.70 -42.71 51.96
C ASP A 15 11.24 -43.51 53.19
N TYR A 16 9.93 -43.79 53.31
CA TYR A 16 9.41 -44.65 54.37
C TYR A 16 9.33 -46.08 53.85
N ASP A 17 10.34 -46.86 54.23
CA ASP A 17 10.46 -48.30 54.02
C ASP A 17 9.34 -49.04 54.79
N TYR A 18 8.39 -49.63 54.06
CA TYR A 18 7.29 -50.45 54.60
C TYR A 18 7.69 -51.93 54.75
N SER A 19 8.91 -52.22 55.20
CA SER A 19 9.41 -53.59 55.35
C SER A 19 9.40 -54.11 56.80
N LEU A 20 8.42 -53.75 57.64
CA LEU A 20 8.29 -54.31 58.99
C LEU A 20 6.83 -54.49 59.39
N ALA A 21 6.22 -55.58 58.92
CA ALA A 21 4.99 -56.13 59.49
C ALA A 21 5.04 -57.66 59.48
N ASP A 22 6.02 -58.23 60.18
CA ASP A 22 6.01 -59.64 60.56
C ASP A 22 6.46 -59.77 62.03
N GLN A 23 5.53 -59.50 62.95
CA GLN A 23 5.66 -59.88 64.35
C GLN A 23 4.31 -60.36 64.87
N SER A 24 4.22 -61.67 65.07
CA SER A 24 3.12 -62.36 65.76
C SER A 24 3.12 -61.99 67.25
N PRO A 25 1.96 -61.77 67.90
CA PRO A 25 1.86 -61.80 69.35
C PRO A 25 1.04 -62.98 69.88
N GLY A 26 1.46 -63.45 71.06
CA GLY A 26 1.02 -64.66 71.71
C GLY A 26 -0.45 -64.70 72.14
N GLN A 27 -0.87 -65.95 72.36
CA GLN A 27 -2.12 -66.38 72.96
C GLN A 27 -2.50 -65.59 74.23
N THR A 28 -3.67 -64.99 74.25
CA THR A 28 -4.45 -64.85 75.50
C THR A 28 -5.94 -64.93 75.17
N SER A 29 -6.62 -65.93 75.72
CA SER A 29 -8.06 -66.14 75.59
C SER A 29 -8.82 -65.09 76.42
N ILE A 30 -9.66 -64.28 75.77
CA ILE A 30 -10.93 -63.69 76.25
C ILE A 30 -11.55 -62.92 75.05
N GLY A 31 -12.79 -63.24 74.67
CA GLY A 31 -13.65 -62.40 73.80
C GLY A 31 -13.52 -62.56 72.28
N SER A 32 -13.97 -63.68 71.71
CA SER A 32 -13.89 -64.00 70.27
C SER A 32 -14.89 -63.24 69.36
N VAL A 33 -15.48 -62.13 69.80
CA VAL A 33 -16.47 -61.36 69.02
C VAL A 33 -16.03 -59.90 68.80
N ASP A 34 -15.26 -59.30 69.72
CA ASP A 34 -14.78 -57.91 69.58
C ASP A 34 -13.54 -57.79 68.68
N THR A 35 -12.67 -58.81 68.65
CA THR A 35 -11.43 -58.80 67.86
C THR A 35 -11.70 -58.87 66.35
N ASP A 36 -12.74 -59.60 65.93
CA ASP A 36 -13.11 -59.72 64.51
C ASP A 36 -13.73 -58.42 63.98
N VAL A 37 -14.49 -57.71 64.82
CA VAL A 37 -15.05 -56.40 64.49
C VAL A 37 -13.94 -55.34 64.38
N GLN A 38 -12.96 -55.36 65.29
CA GLN A 38 -11.79 -54.48 65.21
C GLN A 38 -10.92 -54.78 64.00
N ASN A 39 -10.67 -56.05 63.68
CA ASN A 39 -9.91 -56.43 62.50
C ASN A 39 -10.62 -56.03 61.20
N ALA A 40 -11.96 -56.13 61.16
CA ALA A 40 -12.76 -55.67 60.02
C ALA A 40 -12.72 -54.13 59.85
N GLN A 41 -12.76 -53.36 60.95
CA GLN A 41 -12.61 -51.91 60.90
C GLN A 41 -11.22 -51.49 60.43
N VAL A 42 -10.17 -52.18 60.89
CA VAL A 42 -8.78 -51.92 60.44
C VAL A 42 -8.62 -52.21 58.95
N ALA A 43 -9.23 -53.28 58.45
CA ALA A 43 -9.22 -53.61 57.02
C ALA A 43 -9.97 -52.58 56.15
N ASP A 44 -11.11 -52.04 56.62
CA ASP A 44 -11.85 -50.98 55.91
C ASP A 44 -11.03 -49.67 55.83
N GLU A 45 -10.38 -49.28 56.94
CA GLU A 45 -9.52 -48.09 56.97
C GLU A 45 -8.25 -48.26 56.12
N LEU A 46 -7.64 -49.46 56.10
CA LEU A 46 -6.54 -49.79 55.19
C LEU A 46 -6.96 -49.63 53.71
N GLY A 47 -8.15 -50.14 53.35
CA GLY A 47 -8.70 -49.97 52.00
C GLY A 47 -8.89 -48.49 51.63
N ARG A 48 -9.40 -47.66 52.56
CA ARG A 48 -9.52 -46.21 52.33
C ARG A 48 -8.18 -45.52 52.16
N ILE A 49 -7.17 -45.89 52.93
CA ILE A 49 -5.80 -45.33 52.80
C ILE A 49 -5.24 -45.66 51.42
N GLU A 50 -5.45 -46.87 50.93
CA GLU A 50 -4.98 -47.33 49.63
C GLU A 50 -5.66 -46.57 48.48
N ASP A 51 -6.98 -46.36 48.56
CA ASP A 51 -7.74 -45.53 47.62
C ASP A 51 -7.29 -44.06 47.64
N ILE A 52 -7.05 -43.48 48.82
CA ILE A 52 -6.54 -42.11 48.97
C ILE A 52 -5.15 -41.97 48.36
N ASN A 53 -4.25 -42.93 48.60
CA ASN A 53 -2.92 -42.95 48.01
C ASN A 53 -2.97 -43.05 46.48
N ARG A 54 -3.86 -43.88 45.94
CA ARG A 54 -4.08 -43.99 44.50
C ARG A 54 -4.55 -42.66 43.89
N GLN A 55 -5.48 -41.96 44.56
CA GLN A 55 -5.91 -40.63 44.11
C GLN A 55 -4.80 -39.58 44.23
N LEU A 56 -3.95 -39.68 45.25
CA LEU A 56 -2.81 -38.79 45.45
C LEU A 56 -1.79 -38.95 44.31
N GLU A 57 -1.46 -40.19 43.93
CA GLU A 57 -0.56 -40.49 42.82
C GLU A 57 -1.11 -39.99 41.49
N GLU A 58 -2.39 -40.17 41.23
CA GLU A 58 -3.02 -39.67 40.01
C GLU A 58 -2.96 -38.13 39.93
N LYS A 59 -3.22 -37.44 41.06
CA LYS A 59 -3.10 -35.98 41.13
C LYS A 59 -1.65 -35.51 40.95
N ARG A 60 -0.67 -36.20 41.53
CA ARG A 60 0.77 -35.90 41.34
C ARG A 60 1.18 -36.05 39.89
N ARG A 61 0.74 -37.12 39.23
CA ARG A 61 1.05 -37.37 37.82
C ARG A 61 0.47 -36.29 36.90
N ARG A 62 -0.80 -35.90 37.11
CA ARG A 62 -1.42 -34.78 36.37
C ARG A 62 -0.68 -33.46 36.59
N LEU A 63 -0.16 -33.23 37.81
CA LEU A 63 0.61 -32.03 38.11
C LEU A 63 1.95 -32.01 37.35
N GLN A 64 2.67 -33.14 37.31
CA GLN A 64 3.89 -33.28 36.50
C GLN A 64 3.64 -33.07 35.00
N GLU A 65 2.59 -33.67 34.44
CA GLU A 65 2.24 -33.49 33.03
C GLU A 65 1.92 -32.01 32.70
N LEU A 66 1.24 -31.32 33.61
CA LEU A 66 1.00 -29.87 33.47
C LEU A 66 2.30 -29.08 33.49
N ASP A 67 3.19 -29.35 34.46
CA ASP A 67 4.45 -28.64 34.61
C ASP A 67 5.34 -28.81 33.36
N GLU A 68 5.47 -30.04 32.84
CA GLU A 68 6.21 -30.30 31.60
C GLU A 68 5.62 -29.52 30.41
N PHE A 69 4.29 -29.49 30.29
CA PHE A 69 3.61 -28.74 29.23
C PHE A 69 3.86 -27.23 29.32
N TYR A 70 3.76 -26.66 30.54
CA TYR A 70 4.00 -25.25 30.77
C TYR A 70 5.48 -24.88 30.57
N GLU A 71 6.42 -25.75 30.98
CA GLU A 71 7.84 -25.55 30.74
C GLU A 71 8.20 -25.57 29.25
N ALA A 72 7.67 -26.53 28.50
CA ALA A 72 7.89 -26.60 27.05
C ALA A 72 7.41 -25.33 26.35
N ARG A 73 6.22 -24.83 26.72
CA ARG A 73 5.66 -23.60 26.15
C ARG A 73 6.43 -22.35 26.58
N ARG A 74 6.92 -22.32 27.83
CA ARG A 74 7.80 -21.26 28.34
C ARG A 74 9.11 -21.21 27.56
N GLN A 75 9.75 -22.36 27.32
CA GLN A 75 10.99 -22.43 26.55
C GLN A 75 10.79 -21.94 25.10
N GLN A 76 9.66 -22.29 24.47
CA GLN A 76 9.33 -21.81 23.14
C GLN A 76 9.21 -20.28 23.08
N ILE A 77 8.53 -19.68 24.06
CA ILE A 77 8.39 -18.22 24.15
C ILE A 77 9.75 -17.57 24.44
N GLN A 78 10.56 -18.14 25.34
CA GLN A 78 11.90 -17.64 25.64
C GLN A 78 12.80 -17.63 24.40
N ARG A 79 12.76 -18.67 23.56
CA ARG A 79 13.51 -18.70 22.30
C ARG A 79 13.09 -17.56 21.36
N ARG A 80 11.78 -17.30 21.22
CA ARG A 80 11.27 -16.19 20.40
C ARG A 80 11.68 -14.83 20.94
N VAL A 81 11.72 -14.66 22.27
CA VAL A 81 12.21 -13.43 22.90
C VAL A 81 13.70 -13.23 22.62
N LEU A 82 14.50 -14.28 22.74
CA LEU A 82 15.94 -14.24 22.47
C LEU A 82 16.23 -13.87 21.01
N ASP A 83 15.54 -14.51 20.06
CA ASP A 83 15.66 -14.22 18.62
C ASP A 83 15.31 -12.75 18.31
N LYS A 84 14.27 -12.22 18.96
CA LYS A 84 13.89 -10.80 18.82
C LYS A 84 14.92 -9.87 19.45
N GLN A 85 15.54 -10.23 20.57
CA GLN A 85 16.62 -9.46 21.17
C GLN A 85 17.86 -9.42 20.26
N ASP A 86 18.23 -10.56 19.67
CA ASP A 86 19.34 -10.63 18.70
C ASP A 86 19.07 -9.76 17.46
N GLN A 87 17.83 -9.73 16.96
CA GLN A 87 17.45 -8.83 15.87
C GLN A 87 17.62 -7.35 16.25
N VAL A 88 17.20 -6.96 17.46
CA VAL A 88 17.37 -5.59 17.96
C VAL A 88 18.85 -5.23 18.08
N ASP A 89 19.67 -6.14 18.60
CA ASP A 89 21.11 -5.91 18.76
C ASP A 89 21.84 -5.85 17.42
N LEU A 90 21.45 -6.67 16.44
CA LEU A 90 21.95 -6.60 15.08
C LEU A 90 21.63 -5.22 14.46
N CYS A 91 20.38 -4.77 14.59
CA CYS A 91 19.95 -3.45 14.12
C CYS A 91 20.71 -2.32 14.84
N ARG A 92 20.94 -2.44 16.14
CA ARG A 92 21.72 -1.48 16.93
C ARG A 92 23.19 -1.43 16.49
N ARG A 93 23.80 -2.58 16.18
CA ARG A 93 25.17 -2.62 15.63
C ARG A 93 25.23 -1.99 14.24
N LYS A 94 24.25 -2.27 13.37
CA LYS A 94 24.14 -1.61 12.06
C LYS A 94 23.99 -0.10 12.20
N SER A 95 23.16 0.38 13.14
CA SER A 95 23.00 1.82 13.35
C SER A 95 24.27 2.49 13.91
N LEU A 96 25.01 1.80 14.78
CA LEU A 96 26.32 2.27 15.25
C LEU A 96 27.34 2.31 14.13
N MET A 97 27.38 1.31 13.23
CA MET A 97 28.21 1.33 12.02
C MET A 97 27.89 2.54 11.13
N TYR A 98 26.61 2.86 10.91
CA TYR A 98 26.22 4.08 10.18
C TYR A 98 26.66 5.36 10.90
N ARG A 99 26.69 5.35 12.23
CA ARG A 99 27.11 6.50 13.05
C ARG A 99 28.64 6.65 13.14
N SER A 100 29.38 5.55 12.99
CA SER A 100 30.85 5.48 13.04
C SER A 100 31.52 5.45 11.68
N SER A 101 30.77 5.31 10.57
CA SER A 101 31.27 5.72 9.26
C SER A 101 31.88 7.09 9.43
N PRO A 102 33.15 7.31 9.02
CA PRO A 102 33.73 8.62 9.10
C PRO A 102 32.73 9.55 8.44
N LYS A 103 32.21 10.53 9.18
CA LYS A 103 31.55 11.66 8.55
C LYS A 103 32.58 12.13 7.54
N PHE A 104 32.37 11.77 6.27
CA PHE A 104 33.07 12.41 5.18
C PHE A 104 32.83 13.88 5.48
N ARG A 105 33.87 14.58 5.93
CA ARG A 105 33.80 16.01 6.09
C ARG A 105 33.48 16.45 4.68
N MET A 106 32.21 16.79 4.41
CA MET A 106 31.88 17.56 3.23
C MET A 106 32.79 18.76 3.33
N SER A 107 33.74 18.82 2.41
CA SER A 107 34.60 19.95 2.19
C SER A 107 33.73 21.20 2.14
N ASP A 108 34.22 22.27 2.74
CA ASP A 108 33.58 23.57 2.78
C ASP A 108 33.18 24.03 1.36
N GLY A 109 31.88 24.17 1.12
CA GLY A 109 31.30 24.78 -0.08
C GLY A 109 31.44 23.99 -1.39
N PRO A 110 30.65 24.35 -2.42
CA PRO A 110 30.76 23.74 -3.75
C PRO A 110 32.19 23.94 -4.32
N PRO A 111 32.74 22.95 -5.05
CA PRO A 111 34.13 22.94 -5.51
C PRO A 111 34.46 24.04 -6.53
N GLY A 112 33.44 24.64 -7.14
CA GLY A 112 33.59 25.64 -8.19
C GLY A 112 34.04 27.01 -7.71
N CYS A 113 34.07 27.94 -8.65
CA CYS A 113 34.58 29.28 -8.44
C CYS A 113 33.76 30.09 -7.43
N ARG A 114 34.42 30.77 -6.48
CA ARG A 114 33.78 31.58 -5.42
C ARG A 114 32.82 32.66 -5.91
N TRP A 115 33.04 33.21 -7.10
CA TRP A 115 32.17 34.24 -7.70
C TRP A 115 30.84 33.70 -8.23
N LEU A 116 30.68 32.37 -8.35
CA LEU A 116 29.41 31.73 -8.72
C LEU A 116 28.60 31.22 -7.53
N GLN A 117 29.09 31.39 -6.29
CA GLN A 117 28.36 30.92 -5.10
C GLN A 117 26.97 31.54 -4.95
N PHE A 118 26.74 32.73 -5.53
CA PHE A 118 25.43 33.37 -5.53
C PHE A 118 24.34 32.54 -6.22
N VAL A 119 24.70 31.59 -7.08
CA VAL A 119 23.74 30.74 -7.81
C VAL A 119 23.00 29.78 -6.87
N ASP A 120 23.61 29.42 -5.73
CA ASP A 120 22.99 28.59 -4.69
C ASP A 120 22.30 29.41 -3.59
N GLU A 121 22.34 30.75 -3.68
CA GLU A 121 21.72 31.63 -2.69
C GLU A 121 20.20 31.75 -2.92
N ALA A 122 19.44 31.84 -1.82
CA ALA A 122 17.98 31.86 -1.86
C ALA A 122 17.39 33.03 -2.67
N TRP A 123 18.08 34.17 -2.74
CA TRP A 123 17.63 35.31 -3.53
C TRP A 123 17.69 35.03 -5.04
N PHE A 124 18.69 34.28 -5.50
CA PHE A 124 18.83 33.91 -6.90
C PHE A 124 17.80 32.86 -7.30
N ASP A 125 17.54 31.89 -6.42
CA ASP A 125 16.40 30.96 -6.58
C ASP A 125 15.06 31.72 -6.66
N GLY A 126 14.90 32.83 -5.94
CA GLY A 126 13.75 33.74 -6.07
C GLY A 126 13.65 34.42 -7.44
N VAL A 127 14.78 34.82 -8.03
CA VAL A 127 14.82 35.36 -9.41
C VAL A 127 14.45 34.28 -10.42
N VAL A 128 15.00 33.07 -10.27
CA VAL A 128 14.66 31.92 -11.11
C VAL A 128 13.16 31.61 -11.02
N ALA A 129 12.58 31.63 -9.82
CA ALA A 129 11.15 31.46 -9.60
C ALA A 129 10.32 32.51 -10.33
N LEU A 130 10.71 33.78 -10.25
CA LEU A 130 10.04 34.87 -10.97
C LEU A 130 10.08 34.64 -12.49
N VAL A 131 11.23 34.27 -13.05
CA VAL A 131 11.37 33.98 -14.49
C VAL A 131 10.47 32.80 -14.91
N ILE A 132 10.38 31.76 -14.09
CA ILE A 132 9.48 30.62 -14.37
C ILE A 132 8.01 31.07 -14.39
N VAL A 133 7.58 31.88 -13.42
CA VAL A 133 6.21 32.41 -13.36
C VAL A 133 5.93 33.34 -14.53
N SER A 134 6.86 34.24 -14.88
CA SER A 134 6.75 35.10 -16.06
C SER A 134 6.65 34.29 -17.36
N ASN A 135 7.47 33.25 -17.51
CA ASN A 135 7.39 32.33 -18.65
C ASN A 135 6.03 31.62 -18.73
N LEU A 136 5.47 31.19 -17.59
CA LEU A 136 4.13 30.58 -17.55
C LEU A 136 3.05 31.58 -17.96
N LEU A 137 3.11 32.82 -17.48
CA LEU A 137 2.17 33.88 -17.85
C LEU A 137 2.24 34.20 -19.34
N LEU A 138 3.45 34.23 -19.92
CA LEU A 138 3.63 34.45 -21.36
C LEU A 138 3.00 33.34 -22.19
N ILE A 139 3.14 32.07 -21.79
CA ILE A 139 2.47 30.96 -22.46
C ILE A 139 0.94 31.14 -22.43
N VAL A 140 0.37 31.54 -21.28
CA VAL A 140 -1.08 31.79 -21.14
C VAL A 140 -1.52 33.00 -21.98
N MET A 141 -0.73 34.07 -22.03
CA MET A 141 -1.03 35.26 -22.82
C MET A 141 -0.94 34.98 -24.33
N GLU A 142 0.04 34.19 -24.77
CA GLU A 142 0.18 33.75 -26.17
C GLU A 142 -1.04 32.91 -26.60
N LEU A 143 -1.53 32.04 -25.72
CA LEU A 143 -2.78 31.28 -25.93
C LEU A 143 -4.03 32.17 -26.03
N ALA A 144 -4.04 33.30 -25.32
CA ALA A 144 -5.19 34.21 -25.27
C ALA A 144 -5.21 35.24 -26.41
N ASP A 145 -4.04 35.71 -26.86
CA ASP A 145 -3.91 36.76 -27.87
C ASP A 145 -2.79 36.46 -28.87
N ASN A 146 -3.18 35.88 -30.01
CA ASN A 146 -2.26 35.52 -31.11
C ASN A 146 -1.80 36.73 -31.95
N THR A 147 -2.29 37.95 -31.70
CA THR A 147 -2.00 39.11 -32.55
C THR A 147 -0.58 39.66 -32.39
N LYS A 148 0.10 39.32 -31.29
CA LYS A 148 1.43 39.84 -30.91
C LYS A 148 2.56 38.80 -30.95
N ALA A 149 2.46 37.79 -31.81
CA ALA A 149 3.44 36.70 -31.91
C ALA A 149 4.92 37.15 -31.99
N ARG A 150 5.19 38.29 -32.64
CA ARG A 150 6.56 38.83 -32.78
C ARG A 150 7.13 39.38 -31.47
N GLU A 151 6.31 39.95 -30.59
CA GLU A 151 6.76 40.43 -29.27
C GLU A 151 7.04 39.24 -28.35
N PHE A 152 6.18 38.21 -28.38
CA PHE A 152 6.36 36.98 -27.60
C PHE A 152 7.64 36.22 -27.96
N PHE A 153 8.02 36.17 -29.25
CA PHE A 153 9.26 35.53 -29.68
C PHE A 153 10.51 36.07 -28.98
N TRP A 154 10.61 37.40 -28.81
CA TRP A 154 11.76 38.00 -28.13
C TRP A 154 11.76 37.72 -26.64
N CYS A 155 10.58 37.72 -26.00
CA CYS A 155 10.44 37.34 -24.60
C CYS A 155 10.85 35.88 -24.37
N ASP A 156 10.39 34.94 -25.21
CA ASP A 156 10.77 33.53 -25.12
C ASP A 156 12.28 33.33 -25.33
N THR A 157 12.87 34.06 -26.27
CA THR A 157 14.31 34.01 -26.53
C THR A 157 15.09 34.50 -25.31
N ALA A 158 14.67 35.61 -24.69
CA ALA A 158 15.32 36.14 -23.49
C ALA A 158 15.25 35.16 -22.31
N ILE A 159 14.10 34.50 -22.11
CA ILE A 159 13.92 33.48 -21.08
C ILE A 159 14.80 32.25 -21.34
N LEU A 160 14.89 31.81 -22.60
CA LEU A 160 15.76 30.69 -22.97
C LEU A 160 17.24 31.01 -22.72
N VAL A 161 17.68 32.21 -23.08
CA VAL A 161 19.05 32.67 -22.79
C VAL A 161 19.31 32.69 -21.29
N PHE A 162 18.37 33.20 -20.49
CA PHE A 162 18.48 33.16 -19.03
C PHE A 162 18.66 31.72 -18.52
N TYR A 163 17.89 30.76 -19.02
CA TYR A 163 18.04 29.35 -18.63
C TYR A 163 19.37 28.73 -19.05
N ILE A 164 19.91 29.07 -20.23
CA ILE A 164 21.23 28.62 -20.67
C ILE A 164 22.32 29.16 -19.74
N VAL A 165 22.27 30.45 -19.41
CA VAL A 165 23.24 31.11 -18.51
C VAL A 165 23.15 30.52 -17.11
N GLU A 166 21.94 30.36 -16.58
CA GLU A 166 21.68 29.79 -15.26
C GLU A 166 22.16 28.34 -15.15
N PHE A 167 21.85 27.49 -16.12
CA PHE A 167 22.35 26.12 -16.19
C PHE A 167 23.88 26.05 -16.33
N GLY A 168 24.46 26.88 -17.20
CA GLY A 168 25.91 26.98 -17.37
C GLY A 168 26.61 27.41 -16.09
N ALA A 169 26.01 28.33 -15.33
CA ALA A 169 26.51 28.76 -14.04
C ALA A 169 26.46 27.62 -13.00
N ARG A 170 25.34 26.89 -12.90
CA ARG A 170 25.24 25.71 -12.01
C ARG A 170 26.25 24.62 -12.40
N LEU A 171 26.42 24.37 -13.69
CA LEU A 171 27.40 23.40 -14.21
C LEU A 171 28.84 23.79 -13.87
N ALA A 172 29.18 25.07 -13.99
CA ALA A 172 30.50 25.60 -13.64
C ALA A 172 30.75 25.64 -12.11
N LEU A 173 29.71 25.64 -11.28
CA LEU A 173 29.84 25.64 -9.83
C LEU A 173 30.01 24.23 -9.25
N HIS A 174 29.30 23.23 -9.80
CA HIS A 174 29.24 21.87 -9.24
C HIS A 174 30.02 20.81 -10.05
N HIS A 175 30.50 21.15 -11.25
CA HIS A 175 31.36 20.29 -12.09
C HIS A 175 30.88 18.82 -12.18
N GLU A 176 31.60 17.87 -11.57
CA GLU A 176 31.35 16.42 -11.68
C GLU A 176 30.36 15.85 -10.65
N ASP A 177 30.08 16.55 -9.55
CA ASP A 177 29.10 16.13 -8.53
C ASP A 177 27.66 16.16 -9.07
N LEU A 178 27.44 16.77 -10.24
CA LEU A 178 26.13 16.91 -10.90
C LEU A 178 25.70 15.71 -11.75
N LEU A 179 26.64 14.95 -12.32
CA LEU A 179 26.33 13.84 -13.22
C LEU A 179 26.23 12.50 -12.46
N ILE A 180 26.98 12.35 -11.37
CA ILE A 180 27.06 11.12 -10.56
C ILE A 180 26.93 11.45 -9.05
N GLY A 181 26.05 12.40 -8.72
CA GLY A 181 25.73 12.79 -7.34
C GLY A 181 24.50 12.09 -6.75
N PRO A 182 24.01 12.57 -5.59
CA PRO A 182 22.76 12.08 -5.00
C PRO A 182 21.60 12.22 -6.00
N CYS A 183 20.77 11.19 -6.16
CA CYS A 183 19.68 11.15 -7.15
C CYS A 183 18.77 12.40 -7.14
N LYS A 184 18.64 13.06 -5.98
CA LYS A 184 17.84 14.29 -5.83
C LYS A 184 18.42 15.48 -6.62
N GLN A 185 19.74 15.65 -6.65
CA GLN A 185 20.42 16.77 -7.34
C GLN A 185 20.60 16.47 -8.83
N VAL A 186 20.97 15.23 -9.16
CA VAL A 186 21.18 14.77 -10.55
C VAL A 186 19.88 14.89 -11.35
N TRP A 187 18.74 14.45 -10.80
CA TRP A 187 17.45 14.50 -11.51
C TRP A 187 17.04 15.92 -11.92
N THR A 188 17.20 16.91 -11.04
CA THR A 188 16.87 18.30 -11.35
C THR A 188 17.73 18.83 -12.50
N PHE A 189 19.01 18.48 -12.50
CA PHE A 189 19.92 18.86 -13.58
C PHE A 189 19.53 18.27 -14.93
N TRP A 190 19.16 16.98 -14.99
CA TRP A 190 18.69 16.35 -16.23
C TRP A 190 17.42 17.00 -16.78
N VAL A 191 16.48 17.37 -15.91
CA VAL A 191 15.26 18.07 -16.29
C VAL A 191 15.59 19.44 -16.87
N ASP A 192 16.49 20.20 -16.25
CA ASP A 192 16.89 21.51 -16.75
C ASP A 192 17.61 21.44 -18.09
N MET A 193 18.50 20.47 -18.25
CA MET A 193 19.17 20.19 -19.51
C MET A 193 18.15 19.84 -20.61
N LEU A 194 17.19 18.96 -20.32
CA LEU A 194 16.13 18.60 -21.27
C LEU A 194 15.32 19.82 -21.71
N ILE A 195 14.92 20.66 -20.76
CA ILE A 195 14.12 21.87 -21.03
C ILE A 195 14.89 22.85 -21.92
N ILE A 196 16.18 23.03 -21.67
CA ILE A 196 17.06 23.89 -22.49
C ILE A 196 17.22 23.29 -23.88
N CYS A 197 17.49 21.99 -24.00
CA CYS A 197 17.61 21.32 -25.29
C CYS A 197 16.34 21.46 -26.14
N VAL A 198 15.16 21.21 -25.54
CA VAL A 198 13.86 21.38 -26.20
C VAL A 198 13.66 22.85 -26.63
N GLY A 199 14.01 23.80 -25.77
CA GLY A 199 13.89 25.23 -26.08
C GLY A 199 14.79 25.70 -27.22
N VAL A 200 16.04 25.25 -27.25
CA VAL A 200 17.01 25.56 -28.34
C VAL A 200 16.59 24.90 -29.64
N LEU A 201 16.07 23.66 -29.57
CA LEU A 201 15.53 22.95 -30.73
C LEU A 201 14.34 23.69 -31.35
N ASP A 202 13.38 24.14 -30.52
CA ASP A 202 12.18 24.85 -30.98
C ASP A 202 12.51 26.25 -31.53
N LEU A 203 13.23 27.08 -30.77
CA LEU A 203 13.40 28.49 -31.10
C LEU A 203 14.50 28.77 -32.12
N TRP A 204 15.61 28.03 -32.11
CA TRP A 204 16.81 28.39 -32.87
C TRP A 204 17.11 27.41 -34.00
N LEU A 205 17.10 26.10 -33.71
CA LEU A 205 17.41 25.06 -34.70
C LEU A 205 16.24 24.79 -35.65
N GLY A 206 14.99 24.79 -35.16
CA GLY A 206 13.80 24.54 -35.96
C GLY A 206 13.70 25.45 -37.20
N PRO A 207 13.72 26.78 -37.03
CA PRO A 207 13.68 27.73 -38.15
C PRO A 207 14.88 27.60 -39.11
N LEU A 208 16.05 27.17 -38.61
CA LEU A 208 17.28 27.05 -39.37
C LEU A 208 17.35 25.76 -40.22
N ILE A 209 16.83 24.65 -39.70
CA ILE A 209 16.90 23.32 -40.33
C ILE A 209 15.75 23.09 -41.31
N PHE A 210 14.52 23.46 -40.91
CA PHE A 210 13.32 23.09 -41.67
C PHE A 210 12.79 24.26 -42.53
N GLY A 211 13.36 25.45 -42.38
CA GLY A 211 12.85 26.67 -43.02
C GLY A 211 11.38 26.94 -42.64
N ALA A 212 10.75 27.91 -43.31
CA ALA A 212 9.35 28.26 -43.05
C ALA A 212 8.32 27.24 -43.64
N ALA A 213 8.76 26.06 -44.10
CA ALA A 213 8.02 25.28 -45.11
C ALA A 213 7.24 24.06 -44.60
N THR A 214 7.42 23.57 -43.36
CA THR A 214 6.69 22.40 -42.85
C THR A 214 5.84 22.72 -41.60
N PRO A 215 4.53 23.02 -41.76
CA PRO A 215 3.64 23.36 -40.65
C PRO A 215 3.42 22.21 -39.64
N GLU A 216 3.67 20.96 -40.05
CA GLU A 216 3.56 19.79 -39.17
C GLU A 216 4.67 19.75 -38.11
N TRP A 217 5.90 20.11 -38.46
CA TRP A 217 7.05 20.07 -37.54
C TRP A 217 6.92 21.11 -36.41
N THR A 218 6.46 22.32 -36.74
CA THR A 218 6.29 23.42 -35.77
C THR A 218 5.18 23.14 -34.76
N SER A 219 4.12 22.44 -35.16
CA SER A 219 2.95 22.21 -34.29
C SER A 219 3.24 21.27 -33.12
N TRP A 220 4.02 20.21 -33.35
CA TRP A 220 4.41 19.27 -32.28
C TRP A 220 5.45 19.90 -31.32
N LEU A 221 6.40 20.68 -31.83
CA LEU A 221 7.42 21.36 -31.02
C LEU A 221 6.83 22.49 -30.16
N GLN A 222 5.83 23.23 -30.67
CA GLN A 222 5.09 24.21 -29.87
C GLN A 222 4.40 23.55 -28.66
N GLY A 223 3.87 22.33 -28.82
CA GLY A 223 3.34 21.53 -27.71
C GLY A 223 4.39 21.20 -26.63
N LEU A 224 5.66 21.07 -27.01
CA LEU A 224 6.75 20.83 -26.06
C LEU A 224 7.08 22.04 -25.18
N ARG A 225 6.57 23.25 -25.48
CA ARG A 225 6.68 24.41 -24.56
C ARG A 225 6.02 24.12 -23.22
N VAL A 226 5.03 23.24 -23.16
CA VAL A 226 4.40 22.76 -21.92
C VAL A 226 5.40 22.00 -21.03
N VAL A 227 6.45 21.38 -21.60
CA VAL A 227 7.53 20.75 -20.81
C VAL A 227 8.23 21.79 -19.91
N ARG A 228 8.23 23.08 -20.28
CA ARG A 228 8.77 24.15 -19.41
C ARG A 228 8.00 24.29 -18.11
N VAL A 229 6.73 23.88 -18.03
CA VAL A 229 5.95 23.84 -16.78
C VAL A 229 6.59 22.91 -15.75
N VAL A 230 7.35 21.89 -16.21
CA VAL A 230 8.15 21.03 -15.33
C VAL A 230 9.21 21.82 -14.55
N LYS A 231 9.62 23.02 -15.00
CA LYS A 231 10.48 23.88 -14.17
C LYS A 231 9.84 24.30 -12.85
N LEU A 232 8.50 24.32 -12.73
CA LEU A 232 7.83 24.61 -11.46
C LEU A 232 8.22 23.61 -10.35
N PHE A 233 8.66 22.40 -10.70
CA PHE A 233 9.18 21.45 -9.72
C PHE A 233 10.41 21.98 -8.96
N ARG A 234 11.16 22.94 -9.51
CA ARG A 234 12.26 23.60 -8.79
C ARG A 234 11.79 24.41 -7.58
N LEU A 235 10.55 24.91 -7.60
CA LEU A 235 9.95 25.59 -6.45
C LEU A 235 9.75 24.65 -5.25
N LEU A 236 9.78 23.33 -5.47
CA LEU A 236 9.60 22.30 -4.45
C LEU A 236 10.94 21.80 -3.90
N ASN A 237 11.92 22.70 -3.72
CA ASN A 237 13.24 22.32 -3.21
C ASN A 237 13.19 21.99 -1.71
N ASP A 238 12.46 22.80 -0.93
CA ASP A 238 12.14 22.53 0.47
C ASP A 238 10.73 21.94 0.61
N THR A 239 10.68 20.67 1.02
CA THR A 239 9.45 19.89 1.20
C THR A 239 9.23 19.45 2.64
N SER A 240 9.98 20.03 3.58
CA SER A 240 9.91 19.66 5.01
C SER A 240 8.52 19.89 5.61
N TRP A 241 7.83 20.95 5.18
CA TRP A 241 6.46 21.29 5.57
C TRP A 241 5.44 20.17 5.25
N ALA A 242 5.73 19.28 4.30
CA ALA A 242 4.84 18.18 3.94
C ALA A 242 4.79 17.06 5.00
N GLU A 243 5.78 17.00 5.89
CA GLU A 243 5.77 16.08 7.03
C GLU A 243 5.00 16.63 8.24
N GLU A 244 4.64 17.92 8.22
CA GLU A 244 3.93 18.54 9.32
C GLU A 244 2.51 17.99 9.48
N ARG A 245 2.08 17.87 10.75
CA ARG A 245 0.75 17.37 11.10
C ARG A 245 -0.37 18.18 10.44
N GLY A 246 -0.18 19.48 10.26
CA GLY A 246 -1.15 20.36 9.62
C GLY A 246 -1.42 19.95 8.17
N PHE A 247 -0.35 19.69 7.40
CA PHE A 247 -0.48 19.24 6.02
C PHE A 247 -1.09 17.84 5.93
N GLN A 248 -0.69 16.92 6.80
CA GLN A 248 -1.29 15.57 6.85
C GLN A 248 -2.80 15.61 7.15
N LEU A 249 -3.24 16.47 8.08
CA LEU A 249 -4.66 16.65 8.38
C LEU A 249 -5.42 17.31 7.22
N PHE A 250 -4.79 18.26 6.52
CA PHE A 250 -5.35 18.85 5.31
C PHE A 250 -5.60 17.79 4.23
N ILE A 251 -4.61 16.95 3.94
CA ILE A 251 -4.75 15.85 2.97
C ILE A 251 -5.85 14.88 3.42
N LEU A 252 -5.90 14.52 4.70
CA LEU A 252 -6.97 13.66 5.22
C LEU A 252 -8.36 14.27 5.02
N ALA A 253 -8.53 15.57 5.27
CA ALA A 253 -9.78 16.29 5.03
C ALA A 253 -10.16 16.28 3.55
N VAL A 254 -9.18 16.47 2.64
CA VAL A 254 -9.39 16.40 1.19
C VAL A 254 -9.82 15.00 0.75
N ILE A 255 -9.26 13.93 1.31
CA ILE A 255 -9.68 12.54 1.03
C ILE A 255 -11.12 12.31 1.50
N LEU A 256 -11.47 12.76 2.71
CA LEU A 256 -12.82 12.62 3.24
C LEU A 256 -13.84 13.39 2.39
N LEU A 257 -13.50 14.62 1.99
CA LEU A 257 -14.31 15.42 1.07
C LEU A 257 -14.50 14.69 -0.26
N ASN A 258 -13.43 14.14 -0.85
CA ASN A 258 -13.50 13.37 -2.09
C ASN A 258 -14.41 12.14 -1.96
N ALA A 259 -14.39 11.44 -0.82
CA ALA A 259 -15.28 10.31 -0.59
C ALA A 259 -16.76 10.74 -0.53
N ALA A 260 -17.08 11.82 0.18
CA ALA A 260 -18.43 12.38 0.23
C ALA A 260 -18.91 12.85 -1.16
N MET A 261 -18.01 13.49 -1.89
CA MET A 261 -18.24 14.00 -3.25
C MET A 261 -18.66 12.91 -4.23
N ILE A 262 -18.01 11.74 -4.19
CA ILE A 262 -18.39 10.59 -5.04
C ILE A 262 -19.85 10.16 -4.76
N GLY A 263 -20.28 10.16 -3.49
CA GLY A 263 -21.66 9.84 -3.11
C GLY A 263 -22.68 10.89 -3.54
N LEU A 264 -22.31 12.18 -3.46
CA LEU A 264 -23.14 13.29 -3.92
C LEU A 264 -23.30 13.32 -5.43
N GLU A 265 -22.23 13.03 -6.19
CA GLU A 265 -22.27 12.95 -7.65
C GLU A 265 -23.24 11.85 -8.11
N LEU A 266 -23.27 10.71 -7.41
CA LEU A 266 -24.23 9.61 -7.67
C LEU A 266 -25.68 10.03 -7.39
N SER A 267 -25.90 10.82 -6.35
CA SER A 267 -27.23 11.26 -5.92
C SER A 267 -27.78 12.40 -6.78
N PHE A 268 -26.91 13.28 -7.26
CA PHE A 268 -27.26 14.50 -7.99
C PHE A 268 -26.39 14.69 -9.25
N PRO A 269 -26.56 13.83 -10.27
CA PRO A 269 -25.69 13.85 -11.46
C PRO A 269 -25.81 15.12 -12.30
N ASN A 270 -26.93 15.85 -12.19
CA ASN A 270 -27.23 17.04 -13.00
C ASN A 270 -26.64 18.34 -12.43
N LEU A 271 -26.07 18.32 -11.22
CA LEU A 271 -25.37 19.48 -10.67
C LEU A 271 -24.10 19.75 -11.50
N GLY A 272 -23.94 20.99 -11.95
CA GLY A 272 -22.72 21.41 -12.66
C GLY A 272 -21.51 21.46 -11.72
N GLY A 273 -20.31 21.34 -12.27
CA GLY A 273 -19.06 21.57 -11.53
C GLY A 273 -18.37 20.33 -10.97
N TRP A 274 -18.96 19.13 -11.05
CA TRP A 274 -18.31 17.89 -10.62
C TRP A 274 -16.93 17.68 -11.26
N ARG A 275 -16.82 17.94 -12.58
CA ARG A 275 -15.55 17.83 -13.32
C ARG A 275 -14.48 18.79 -12.80
N LEU A 276 -14.86 20.01 -12.42
CA LEU A 276 -13.93 20.98 -11.87
C LEU A 276 -13.42 20.51 -10.52
N LEU A 277 -14.31 20.02 -9.65
CA LEU A 277 -13.88 19.54 -8.34
C LEU A 277 -13.04 18.26 -8.43
N ASP A 278 -13.41 17.32 -9.30
CA ASP A 278 -12.62 16.11 -9.56
C ASP A 278 -11.19 16.47 -10.00
N ASN A 279 -11.04 17.43 -10.93
CA ASN A 279 -9.73 17.91 -11.38
C ASN A 279 -8.93 18.61 -10.27
N LEU A 280 -9.60 19.41 -9.43
CA LEU A 280 -8.95 20.08 -8.29
C LEU A 280 -8.44 19.05 -7.27
N LEU A 281 -9.26 18.06 -6.94
CA LEU A 281 -8.88 16.98 -6.02
C LEU A 281 -7.72 16.16 -6.59
N LEU A 282 -7.78 15.78 -7.87
CA LEU A 282 -6.68 15.07 -8.51
C LEU A 282 -5.38 15.90 -8.52
N SER A 283 -5.47 17.20 -8.77
CA SER A 283 -4.33 18.12 -8.71
C SER A 283 -3.67 18.12 -7.33
N VAL A 284 -4.46 18.25 -6.25
CA VAL A 284 -3.95 18.19 -4.87
C VAL A 284 -3.23 16.87 -4.59
N PHE A 285 -3.81 15.74 -4.99
CA PHE A 285 -3.17 14.43 -4.79
C PHE A 285 -1.93 14.19 -5.64
N THR A 286 -1.92 14.73 -6.85
CA THR A 286 -0.76 14.65 -7.74
C THR A 286 0.38 15.46 -7.14
N PHE A 287 0.09 16.66 -6.65
CA PHE A 287 1.02 17.51 -5.94
C PHE A 287 1.56 16.85 -4.67
N GLU A 288 0.69 16.28 -3.83
CA GLU A 288 1.10 15.55 -2.63
C GLU A 288 2.04 14.38 -2.95
N LEU A 289 1.72 13.59 -3.97
CA LEU A 289 2.57 12.47 -4.40
C LEU A 289 3.94 12.95 -4.90
N ILE A 290 3.97 14.02 -5.70
CA ILE A 290 5.21 14.63 -6.19
C ILE A 290 6.10 15.04 -5.01
N VAL A 291 5.52 15.73 -4.03
CA VAL A 291 6.22 16.19 -2.83
C VAL A 291 6.77 15.00 -2.03
N ARG A 292 5.99 13.93 -1.84
CA ARG A 292 6.45 12.71 -1.15
C ARG A 292 7.56 11.97 -1.91
N ILE A 293 7.46 11.83 -3.23
CA ILE A 293 8.53 11.25 -4.06
C ILE A 293 9.80 12.10 -3.96
N ARG A 294 9.67 13.43 -3.94
CA ARG A 294 10.82 14.34 -3.87
C ARG A 294 11.54 14.27 -2.53
N ASN A 295 10.79 14.13 -1.44
CA ASN A 295 11.34 14.00 -0.10
C ASN A 295 12.02 12.64 0.11
N SER A 296 11.34 11.56 -0.28
CA SER A 296 11.82 10.18 -0.05
C SER A 296 12.81 9.67 -1.11
N GLY A 297 12.85 10.28 -2.30
CA GLY A 297 13.73 9.86 -3.40
C GLY A 297 13.56 8.38 -3.76
N CYS A 298 14.66 7.66 -3.98
CA CYS A 298 14.64 6.22 -4.30
C CYS A 298 14.10 5.36 -3.14
N ARG A 299 14.11 5.86 -1.90
CA ARG A 299 13.54 5.15 -0.75
C ARG A 299 12.03 4.98 -0.87
N PHE A 300 11.35 5.90 -1.56
CA PHE A 300 9.92 5.81 -1.84
C PHE A 300 9.52 4.44 -2.44
N PHE A 301 10.37 3.89 -3.30
CA PHE A 301 10.11 2.64 -4.03
C PHE A 301 10.67 1.38 -3.37
N HIS A 302 11.46 1.49 -2.30
CA HIS A 302 12.17 0.35 -1.70
C HIS A 302 11.90 0.16 -0.20
N ASP A 303 11.15 1.06 0.44
CA ASP A 303 10.81 0.90 1.86
C ASP A 303 9.79 -0.23 2.05
N GLN A 304 10.20 -1.35 2.66
CA GLN A 304 9.41 -2.59 2.73
C GLN A 304 8.06 -2.42 3.46
N ASN A 305 7.99 -1.50 4.41
CA ASN A 305 6.77 -1.26 5.18
C ASN A 305 5.73 -0.44 4.39
N GLU A 306 6.20 0.44 3.49
CA GLU A 306 5.35 1.37 2.74
C GLU A 306 5.25 1.07 1.25
N PHE A 307 6.01 0.08 0.76
CA PHE A 307 6.13 -0.28 -0.66
C PHE A 307 4.77 -0.41 -1.35
N PHE A 308 3.88 -1.23 -0.79
CA PHE A 308 2.57 -1.48 -1.36
C PHE A 308 1.74 -0.20 -1.48
N TYR A 309 1.78 0.66 -0.46
CA TYR A 309 1.03 1.90 -0.42
C TYR A 309 1.54 2.95 -1.38
N ASN A 310 2.87 3.08 -1.46
CA ASN A 310 3.52 4.03 -2.34
C ASN A 310 3.24 3.68 -3.81
N TRP A 311 3.26 2.39 -4.14
CA TRP A 311 2.84 1.89 -5.45
C TRP A 311 1.35 2.07 -5.72
N LEU A 312 0.49 1.80 -4.75
CA LEU A 312 -0.95 2.01 -4.86
C LEU A 312 -1.27 3.49 -5.10
N ASP A 313 -0.64 4.40 -4.36
CA ASP A 313 -0.80 5.84 -4.57
C ASP A 313 -0.36 6.28 -5.96
N LEU A 314 0.82 5.83 -6.39
CA LEU A 314 1.37 6.08 -7.71
C LEU A 314 0.39 5.60 -8.79
N LEU A 315 -0.11 4.37 -8.67
CA LEU A 315 -1.07 3.80 -9.61
C LEU A 315 -2.36 4.64 -9.67
N ILE A 316 -2.92 5.01 -8.51
CA ILE A 316 -4.17 5.78 -8.46
C ILE A 316 -3.97 7.19 -9.05
N VAL A 317 -2.87 7.88 -8.71
CA VAL A 317 -2.58 9.20 -9.31
C VAL A 317 -2.38 9.07 -10.81
N LEU A 318 -1.54 8.12 -11.26
CA LEU A 318 -1.24 7.91 -12.67
C LEU A 318 -2.50 7.63 -13.48
N LEU A 319 -3.36 6.74 -12.97
CA LEU A 319 -4.62 6.41 -13.62
C LEU A 319 -5.54 7.62 -13.71
N GLY A 320 -5.63 8.42 -12.65
CA GLY A 320 -6.39 9.68 -12.66
C GLY A 320 -5.83 10.69 -13.66
N VAL A 321 -4.52 10.87 -13.73
CA VAL A 321 -3.85 11.78 -14.68
C VAL A 321 -4.10 11.33 -16.12
N VAL A 322 -3.97 10.03 -16.39
CA VAL A 322 -4.26 9.48 -17.72
C VAL A 322 -5.72 9.75 -18.09
N GLU A 323 -6.65 9.40 -17.21
CA GLU A 323 -8.08 9.50 -17.48
C GLU A 323 -8.57 10.95 -17.65
N GLN A 324 -8.16 11.85 -16.74
CA GLN A 324 -8.70 13.20 -16.64
C GLN A 324 -7.94 14.24 -17.45
N TRP A 325 -6.63 14.05 -17.65
CA TRP A 325 -5.79 15.05 -18.32
C TRP A 325 -5.27 14.55 -19.67
N VAL A 326 -4.68 13.35 -19.72
CA VAL A 326 -4.08 12.83 -20.97
C VAL A 326 -5.14 12.51 -22.02
N LEU A 327 -6.21 11.80 -21.65
CA LEU A 327 -7.23 11.38 -22.63
C LEU A 327 -7.93 12.57 -23.31
N PRO A 328 -8.38 13.62 -22.59
CA PRO A 328 -8.96 14.80 -23.25
C PRO A 328 -7.96 15.51 -24.16
N VAL A 329 -6.69 15.63 -23.76
CA VAL A 329 -5.64 16.25 -24.57
C VAL A 329 -5.36 15.46 -25.83
N VAL A 330 -5.22 14.13 -25.73
CA VAL A 330 -5.00 13.24 -26.88
C VAL A 330 -6.22 13.27 -27.82
N GLY A 331 -7.44 13.23 -27.27
CA GLY A 331 -8.66 13.36 -28.05
C GLY A 331 -8.73 14.70 -28.81
N PHE A 332 -8.43 15.80 -28.13
CA PHE A 332 -8.38 17.12 -28.74
C PHE A 332 -7.31 17.21 -29.82
N SER A 333 -6.13 16.64 -29.59
CA SER A 333 -5.05 16.58 -30.58
C SER A 333 -5.44 15.81 -31.83
N LEU A 334 -6.11 14.66 -31.69
CA LEU A 334 -6.61 13.85 -32.81
C LEU A 334 -7.71 14.55 -33.61
N TYR A 335 -8.53 15.35 -32.93
CA TYR A 335 -9.52 16.21 -33.58
C TYR A 335 -8.84 17.32 -34.40
N MET A 336 -7.88 18.02 -33.80
CA MET A 336 -7.11 19.06 -34.48
C MET A 336 -6.30 18.53 -35.68
N SER A 337 -5.86 17.27 -35.65
CA SER A 337 -5.16 16.63 -36.76
C SER A 337 -6.09 16.13 -37.88
N GLY A 338 -7.41 16.32 -37.77
CA GLY A 338 -8.40 15.83 -38.73
C GLY A 338 -8.52 14.30 -38.79
N ALA A 339 -7.92 13.57 -37.85
CA ALA A 339 -7.99 12.10 -37.79
C ALA A 339 -9.34 11.61 -37.25
N VAL A 340 -10.08 12.49 -36.56
CA VAL A 340 -11.43 12.25 -36.06
C VAL A 340 -12.32 13.41 -36.49
N GLU A 341 -13.40 13.10 -37.22
CA GLU A 341 -14.31 14.10 -37.78
C GLU A 341 -15.22 14.76 -36.73
N GLU A 342 -15.49 14.08 -35.61
CA GLU A 342 -16.30 14.59 -34.51
C GLU A 342 -15.46 14.99 -33.30
N ALA A 343 -15.79 16.14 -32.71
CA ALA A 343 -15.12 16.60 -31.50
C ALA A 343 -15.36 15.59 -30.35
N PRO A 344 -14.31 15.13 -29.63
CA PRO A 344 -14.41 14.18 -28.52
C PRO A 344 -15.35 14.62 -27.37
N PHE A 345 -15.75 15.89 -27.36
CA PHE A 345 -16.59 16.51 -26.36
C PHE A 345 -18.08 16.62 -26.78
N ALA A 346 -18.44 16.25 -28.01
CA ALA A 346 -19.75 16.54 -28.60
C ALA A 346 -20.69 15.33 -28.78
N THR A 347 -20.24 14.09 -28.61
CA THR A 347 -21.07 12.92 -28.99
C THR A 347 -21.05 11.78 -27.96
N ASP A 348 -22.23 11.48 -27.38
CA ASP A 348 -22.42 10.36 -26.45
C ASP A 348 -22.38 8.97 -27.13
N LYS A 349 -22.34 8.91 -28.47
CA LYS A 349 -22.33 7.65 -29.22
C LYS A 349 -20.91 7.05 -29.32
N PRO A 350 -20.69 5.80 -28.87
CA PRO A 350 -19.35 5.20 -28.85
C PRO A 350 -19.00 4.63 -30.22
N GLN A 351 -18.15 5.32 -30.99
CA GLN A 351 -17.75 4.87 -32.34
C GLN A 351 -16.50 3.95 -32.34
N THR A 352 -15.81 3.76 -31.20
CA THR A 352 -14.72 2.77 -31.08
C THR A 352 -14.85 1.91 -29.81
N GLN A 353 -14.49 0.63 -29.90
CA GLN A 353 -14.48 -0.30 -28.76
C GLN A 353 -13.56 0.20 -27.63
N ALA A 354 -12.46 0.87 -27.98
CA ALA A 354 -11.55 1.51 -27.02
C ALA A 354 -12.24 2.60 -26.19
N MET A 355 -13.07 3.46 -26.81
CA MET A 355 -13.83 4.49 -26.08
C MET A 355 -14.83 3.89 -25.08
N ARG A 356 -15.38 2.69 -25.33
CA ARG A 356 -16.26 1.99 -24.37
C ARG A 356 -15.48 1.51 -23.14
N LEU A 357 -14.29 0.95 -23.34
CA LEU A 357 -13.42 0.52 -22.24
C LEU A 357 -12.93 1.72 -21.43
N LEU A 358 -12.62 2.86 -22.07
CA LEU A 358 -12.25 4.09 -21.40
C LEU A 358 -13.41 4.69 -20.58
N ARG A 359 -14.68 4.49 -20.98
CA ARG A 359 -15.84 4.85 -20.14
C ARG A 359 -15.95 3.96 -18.90
N LEU A 360 -15.61 2.68 -19.01
CA LEU A 360 -15.60 1.77 -17.86
C LEU A 360 -14.40 2.02 -16.93
N ALA A 361 -13.27 2.45 -17.48
CA ALA A 361 -12.09 2.86 -16.71
C ALA A 361 -12.41 4.00 -15.72
N ARG A 362 -13.44 4.81 -15.98
CA ARG A 362 -13.94 5.82 -15.04
C ARG A 362 -14.38 5.24 -13.69
N LEU A 363 -14.74 3.95 -13.62
CA LEU A 363 -15.02 3.28 -12.36
C LEU A 363 -13.77 3.08 -11.52
N LEU A 364 -12.59 3.02 -12.14
CA LEU A 364 -11.33 2.89 -11.44
C LEU A 364 -11.00 4.15 -10.64
N ARG A 365 -11.61 5.31 -10.93
CA ARG A 365 -11.53 6.47 -10.04
C ARG A 365 -12.02 6.14 -8.63
N LEU A 366 -12.92 5.16 -8.45
CA LEU A 366 -13.34 4.71 -7.12
C LEU A 366 -12.20 4.09 -6.31
N MET A 367 -11.14 3.60 -6.97
CA MET A 367 -9.93 3.13 -6.29
C MET A 367 -9.28 4.22 -5.43
N ARG A 368 -9.53 5.51 -5.71
CA ARG A 368 -9.07 6.60 -4.85
C ARG A 368 -9.68 6.59 -3.45
N LEU A 369 -10.81 5.91 -3.24
CA LEU A 369 -11.38 5.65 -1.91
C LEU A 369 -10.46 4.76 -1.07
N LEU A 370 -9.64 3.91 -1.69
CA LEU A 370 -8.68 3.06 -0.98
C LEU A 370 -7.59 3.88 -0.27
N ARG A 371 -7.38 5.15 -0.66
CA ARG A 371 -6.47 6.05 0.06
C ARG A 371 -6.92 6.30 1.49
N LEU A 372 -8.23 6.23 1.76
CA LEU A 372 -8.78 6.35 3.10
C LEU A 372 -8.26 5.24 4.03
N ILE A 373 -8.10 4.01 3.50
CA ILE A 373 -7.59 2.85 4.24
C ILE A 373 -6.19 3.12 4.76
N ARG A 374 -5.32 3.70 3.94
CA ARG A 374 -3.96 4.01 4.36
C ARG A 374 -3.90 5.19 5.31
N ASN A 375 -4.61 6.28 5.00
CA ASN A 375 -4.50 7.52 5.77
C ASN A 375 -5.20 7.46 7.13
N ILE A 376 -5.99 6.41 7.39
CA ILE A 376 -6.62 6.12 8.69
C ILE A 376 -6.08 4.79 9.22
N PRO A 377 -5.03 4.80 10.08
CA PRO A 377 -4.38 3.58 10.56
C PRO A 377 -5.31 2.55 11.21
N PRO A 378 -6.35 2.94 12.01
CA PRO A 378 -7.31 1.97 12.54
C PRO A 378 -8.07 1.20 11.46
N LEU A 379 -8.38 1.85 10.33
CA LEU A 379 -9.13 1.25 9.24
C LEU A 379 -8.28 0.20 8.52
N TYR A 380 -6.98 0.45 8.39
CA TYR A 380 -6.02 -0.53 7.92
C TYR A 380 -5.93 -1.76 8.83
N THR A 381 -5.83 -1.58 10.14
CA THR A 381 -5.75 -2.71 11.09
C THR A 381 -6.99 -3.60 11.00
N LEU A 382 -8.17 -2.99 10.87
CA LEU A 382 -9.42 -3.72 10.66
C LEU A 382 -9.42 -4.45 9.31
N ALA A 383 -9.01 -3.79 8.23
CA ALA A 383 -8.94 -4.38 6.90
C ALA A 383 -7.98 -5.57 6.84
N MET A 384 -6.81 -5.47 7.49
CA MET A 384 -5.87 -6.59 7.58
C MET A 384 -6.41 -7.74 8.44
N GLY A 385 -7.07 -7.45 9.56
CA GLY A 385 -7.74 -8.50 10.35
C GLY A 385 -8.81 -9.25 9.54
N ILE A 386 -9.56 -8.53 8.69
CA ILE A 386 -10.50 -9.13 7.75
C ILE A 386 -9.75 -10.01 6.73
N LEU A 387 -8.69 -9.50 6.09
CA LEU A 387 -7.90 -10.23 5.10
C LEU A 387 -7.25 -11.49 5.68
N GLU A 388 -6.72 -11.42 6.91
CA GLU A 388 -6.15 -12.58 7.60
C GLU A 388 -7.22 -13.66 7.87
N SER A 389 -8.46 -13.25 8.18
CA SER A 389 -9.56 -14.20 8.39
C SER A 389 -9.98 -14.96 7.12
N PHE A 390 -9.76 -14.40 5.93
CA PHE A 390 -10.08 -15.07 4.66
C PHE A 390 -9.26 -16.34 4.42
N GLN A 391 -8.05 -16.44 4.99
CA GLN A 391 -7.20 -17.62 4.82
C GLN A 391 -7.88 -18.88 5.37
N GLY A 392 -8.57 -18.78 6.52
CA GLY A 392 -9.35 -19.88 7.08
C GLY A 392 -10.64 -20.14 6.30
N MET A 393 -11.31 -19.09 5.83
CA MET A 393 -12.54 -19.20 5.05
C MET A 393 -12.31 -19.83 3.67
N THR A 394 -11.12 -19.70 3.09
CA THR A 394 -10.80 -20.22 1.74
C THR A 394 -10.99 -21.74 1.65
N TRP A 395 -10.57 -22.48 2.68
CA TRP A 395 -10.70 -23.93 2.71
C TRP A 395 -12.14 -24.38 2.90
N VAL A 396 -12.89 -23.69 3.75
CA VAL A 396 -14.33 -23.94 3.95
C VAL A 396 -15.10 -23.65 2.66
N PHE A 397 -14.77 -22.53 1.99
CA PHE A 397 -15.36 -22.15 0.71
C PHE A 397 -15.04 -23.18 -0.39
N LEU A 398 -13.79 -23.66 -0.46
CA LEU A 398 -13.39 -24.70 -1.41
C LEU A 398 -14.15 -26.02 -1.19
N LEU A 399 -14.25 -26.47 0.06
CA LEU A 399 -15.02 -27.67 0.42
C LEU A 399 -16.50 -27.51 0.04
N ALA A 400 -17.10 -26.35 0.36
CA ALA A 400 -18.48 -26.05 -0.01
C ALA A 400 -18.68 -26.06 -1.53
N LEU A 401 -17.73 -25.52 -2.30
CA LEU A 401 -17.78 -25.51 -3.76
C LEU A 401 -17.73 -26.93 -4.34
N VAL A 402 -16.88 -27.81 -3.81
CA VAL A 402 -16.82 -29.22 -4.21
C VAL A 402 -18.14 -29.93 -3.94
N VAL A 403 -18.73 -29.75 -2.75
CA VAL A 403 -20.01 -30.36 -2.40
C VAL A 403 -21.13 -29.85 -3.31
N LEU A 404 -21.23 -28.53 -3.52
CA LEU A 404 -22.22 -27.93 -4.43
C LEU A 404 -22.04 -28.43 -5.86
N TYR A 405 -20.80 -28.61 -6.32
CA TYR A 405 -20.50 -29.16 -7.64
C TYR A 405 -20.95 -30.62 -7.77
N THR A 406 -20.66 -31.48 -6.78
CA THR A 406 -21.13 -32.87 -6.77
C THR A 406 -22.66 -32.93 -6.76
N CYS A 407 -23.32 -32.15 -5.92
CA CYS A 407 -24.79 -32.07 -5.91
C CYS A 407 -25.35 -31.54 -7.24
N ALA A 408 -24.70 -30.55 -7.86
CA ALA A 408 -25.11 -30.04 -9.17
C ALA A 408 -25.02 -31.11 -10.26
N ILE A 409 -23.97 -31.93 -10.27
CA ILE A 409 -23.86 -33.08 -11.18
C ILE A 409 -25.00 -34.07 -10.91
N LEU A 410 -25.24 -34.42 -9.65
CA LEU A 410 -26.32 -35.36 -9.32
C LEU A 410 -27.69 -34.82 -9.74
N CYS A 411 -28.00 -33.54 -9.47
CA CYS A 411 -29.26 -32.92 -9.90
C CYS A 411 -29.39 -32.84 -11.42
N THR A 412 -28.33 -32.47 -12.15
CA THR A 412 -28.37 -32.45 -13.63
C THR A 412 -28.55 -33.83 -14.23
N GLN A 413 -27.92 -34.87 -13.67
CA GLN A 413 -28.03 -36.23 -14.18
C GLN A 413 -29.37 -36.85 -13.82
N LEU A 414 -29.78 -36.75 -12.55
CA LEU A 414 -31.00 -37.38 -12.05
C LEU A 414 -32.24 -36.66 -12.57
N ILE A 415 -32.31 -35.33 -12.41
CA ILE A 415 -33.51 -34.52 -12.67
C ILE A 415 -33.48 -33.92 -14.08
N GLY A 416 -32.35 -33.30 -14.46
CA GLY A 416 -32.20 -32.62 -15.75
C GLY A 416 -32.26 -33.58 -16.95
N HIS A 417 -31.49 -34.67 -16.89
CA HIS A 417 -31.42 -35.69 -17.94
C HIS A 417 -32.39 -36.87 -17.72
N ARG A 418 -33.28 -36.77 -16.72
CA ARG A 418 -34.34 -37.74 -16.42
C ARG A 418 -33.89 -39.20 -16.29
N LEU A 419 -32.70 -39.46 -15.76
CA LEU A 419 -32.16 -40.84 -15.64
C LEU A 419 -32.97 -41.72 -14.66
N VAL A 420 -33.64 -41.12 -13.66
CA VAL A 420 -34.31 -41.86 -12.56
C VAL A 420 -35.77 -41.41 -12.34
N VAL A 421 -36.24 -40.38 -13.06
CA VAL A 421 -37.52 -39.74 -12.74
C VAL A 421 -38.68 -40.41 -13.51
N PRO A 422 -39.81 -40.71 -12.85
CA PRO A 422 -40.99 -41.30 -13.51
C PRO A 422 -41.52 -40.42 -14.65
N VAL A 423 -42.16 -41.06 -15.64
CA VAL A 423 -42.63 -40.43 -16.88
C VAL A 423 -43.59 -39.25 -16.64
N ASP A 424 -44.30 -39.24 -15.51
CA ASP A 424 -45.28 -38.21 -15.14
C ASP A 424 -44.66 -36.96 -14.43
N PHE A 425 -43.33 -36.79 -14.46
CA PHE A 425 -42.69 -35.67 -13.77
C PHE A 425 -42.84 -34.34 -14.53
N PRO A 426 -43.19 -33.23 -13.84
CA PRO A 426 -43.46 -31.94 -14.48
C PRO A 426 -42.23 -31.40 -15.23
N GLU A 427 -42.41 -31.00 -16.49
CA GLU A 427 -41.31 -30.53 -17.34
C GLU A 427 -40.66 -29.24 -16.81
N SER A 428 -41.44 -28.40 -16.12
CA SER A 428 -40.96 -27.17 -15.49
C SER A 428 -39.84 -27.42 -14.47
N ALA A 429 -39.86 -28.55 -13.74
CA ALA A 429 -38.82 -28.91 -12.78
C ALA A 429 -37.54 -29.41 -13.46
N SER A 430 -37.64 -30.03 -14.65
CA SER A 430 -36.46 -30.44 -15.44
C SER A 430 -35.71 -29.26 -16.07
N GLN A 431 -36.42 -28.16 -16.35
CA GLN A 431 -35.82 -26.92 -16.87
C GLN A 431 -35.04 -26.12 -15.83
N VAL A 432 -35.17 -26.46 -14.54
CA VAL A 432 -34.41 -25.83 -13.44
C VAL A 432 -32.96 -26.31 -13.39
N PHE A 433 -32.69 -27.56 -13.83
CA PHE A 433 -31.36 -28.18 -13.79
C PHE A 433 -30.83 -28.60 -15.18
N PRO A 434 -30.78 -27.71 -16.18
CA PRO A 434 -30.41 -28.09 -17.55
C PRO A 434 -28.90 -28.32 -17.72
N THR A 435 -28.06 -27.57 -17.00
CA THR A 435 -26.60 -27.66 -17.08
C THR A 435 -25.98 -27.61 -15.69
N VAL A 436 -24.73 -28.09 -15.53
CA VAL A 436 -24.07 -28.13 -14.22
C VAL A 436 -23.90 -26.72 -13.64
N GLY A 437 -23.56 -25.73 -14.49
CA GLY A 437 -23.40 -24.33 -14.06
C GLY A 437 -24.70 -23.70 -13.56
N THR A 438 -25.81 -23.90 -14.27
CA THR A 438 -27.14 -23.41 -13.84
C THR A 438 -27.61 -24.12 -12.58
N SER A 439 -27.39 -25.43 -12.49
CA SER A 439 -27.72 -26.23 -11.32
C SER A 439 -26.94 -25.83 -10.08
N MET A 440 -25.65 -25.52 -10.24
CA MET A 440 -24.80 -25.02 -9.17
C MET A 440 -25.26 -23.64 -8.68
N PHE A 441 -25.67 -22.73 -9.57
CA PHE A 441 -26.24 -21.42 -9.22
C PHE A 441 -27.59 -21.55 -8.50
N VAL A 442 -28.46 -22.47 -8.94
CA VAL A 442 -29.73 -22.72 -8.27
C VAL A 442 -29.49 -23.30 -6.87
N LEU A 443 -28.60 -24.29 -6.74
CA LEU A 443 -28.27 -24.91 -5.45
C LEU A 443 -27.62 -23.94 -4.47
N SER A 444 -26.83 -22.97 -4.94
CA SER A 444 -26.29 -21.92 -4.06
C SER A 444 -27.37 -20.95 -3.58
N LEU A 445 -28.45 -20.76 -4.34
CA LEU A 445 -29.58 -19.89 -3.99
C LEU A 445 -30.51 -20.51 -2.93
N VAL A 446 -30.67 -21.85 -2.93
CA VAL A 446 -31.62 -22.61 -2.08
C VAL A 446 -31.42 -22.39 -0.56
N ARG A 447 -30.25 -21.90 -0.13
CA ARG A 447 -29.95 -21.64 1.29
C ARG A 447 -29.88 -20.15 1.66
N MET A 448 -30.09 -19.24 0.69
CA MET A 448 -30.09 -17.79 0.92
C MET A 448 -31.49 -17.19 1.11
N CYS A 449 -32.55 -17.98 0.94
CA CYS A 449 -33.91 -17.70 1.42
C CYS A 449 -34.15 -18.47 2.73
#